data_AF-A0A3N5B145-F1
#
_entry.id   AF-A0A3N5B145-F1
#
_cell.length_a   1.000
_cell.length_b   1.000
_cell.length_c   1.000
_cell.angle_alpha   90.00
_cell.angle_beta   90.00
_cell.angle_gamma   90.00
#
_symmetry.space_group_name_H-M   'P 1'
#
loop_
_entity.id
_entity.type
_entity.pdbx_description
1 polymer ?
#
loop_
_entity_poly.entity_id
_entity_poly.type
_entity_poly.pdbx_seq_one_letter_code
_entity_poly.pdbx_strand_id
1 'polypeptide(L)'
;MSGGGVGTGTDPGAAERGCPSSGPGDRAPGGPAARAGSAGSTGSTGSTGSTGSTGSTGSTGSTGSTGSTGSGNVASPGEDTCAGRDRGPGDGTEADAGPGEGPDAETSPGGGTIAASADGEGVIPGLATGTGAGLGAETGASAERGRGPGAEAGGGPAPASASASARAEGTGSDAGVGIGAGAGVRGLLVVRAGALSTVQDLGRPGFAHLGVPRSGALDAGAYALANRLVGNPAGAAALETTLDGIRLRALAPVTVAVTGAPCAVRVSGRPAAWGAPVWLRAGAELDVGRASAGLRSYVAVRGGVAGPAVLGSRSTDLLSGLGPAVLADGTVLDVGAAGPVPVAGADALRVPGPPVAELVLPLRLGPRADWFTAASVTALLSGGYRVSPASNRIGLRTEAGPALERARGGELPSEGMVLGAVQVPPDGLPVVFLADHPVTGGYPVVGVVPPGPALDAAAQARPGVAVRFVPA
;
A
#
# COMPACT_ATOMS: atom_id res chain seq x y z
N MET A 1 -82.55 -16.55 -51.52
CA MET A 1 -81.79 -16.03 -50.36
C MET A 1 -80.34 -15.89 -50.86
N SER A 2 -79.94 -14.89 -51.65
CA SER A 2 -80.18 -13.42 -51.60
C SER A 2 -79.39 -12.77 -50.45
N GLY A 3 -78.51 -11.77 -50.60
CA GLY A 3 -77.87 -11.05 -51.76
C GLY A 3 -76.52 -10.46 -51.27
N GLY A 4 -75.57 -9.91 -52.06
CA GLY A 4 -75.61 -8.84 -53.08
C GLY A 4 -75.46 -7.45 -52.43
N GLY A 5 -74.55 -6.51 -52.77
CA GLY A 5 -73.48 -6.40 -53.80
C GLY A 5 -72.46 -5.26 -53.45
N VAL A 6 -71.28 -5.13 -54.13
CA VAL A 6 -70.96 -4.22 -55.28
C VAL A 6 -70.72 -2.74 -54.88
N GLY A 7 -69.74 -1.95 -55.39
CA GLY A 7 -68.71 -2.13 -56.46
C GLY A 7 -67.60 -1.03 -56.44
N THR A 8 -66.47 -1.16 -57.16
CA THR A 8 -66.10 -0.49 -58.46
C THR A 8 -65.93 1.05 -58.39
N GLY A 9 -64.90 1.77 -58.88
CA GLY A 9 -63.75 1.62 -59.81
C GLY A 9 -63.02 3.01 -59.86
N THR A 10 -62.13 3.45 -60.78
CA THR A 10 -61.54 2.90 -62.03
C THR A 10 -60.25 3.72 -62.37
N ASP A 11 -59.35 3.18 -63.22
CA ASP A 11 -58.20 3.84 -63.90
C ASP A 11 -58.68 4.70 -65.13
N PRO A 12 -57.87 5.32 -66.04
CA PRO A 12 -56.40 5.54 -66.13
C PRO A 12 -56.00 6.99 -66.59
N GLY A 13 -54.73 7.23 -67.02
CA GLY A 13 -54.38 8.34 -67.94
C GLY A 13 -52.91 8.82 -67.95
N ALA A 14 -52.38 9.26 -69.10
CA ALA A 14 -50.99 9.73 -69.27
C ALA A 14 -50.82 10.82 -70.37
N ALA A 15 -49.61 11.39 -70.49
CA ALA A 15 -49.11 12.32 -71.55
C ALA A 15 -49.62 13.80 -71.43
N GLU A 16 -48.91 14.88 -71.86
CA GLU A 16 -47.53 15.06 -72.35
C GLU A 16 -47.13 16.57 -72.47
N ARG A 17 -45.81 16.85 -72.63
CA ARG A 17 -45.15 18.10 -73.16
C ARG A 17 -45.26 19.44 -72.38
N GLY A 18 -44.13 20.15 -72.23
CA GLY A 18 -44.11 21.60 -71.88
C GLY A 18 -42.81 22.19 -71.29
N CYS A 19 -41.77 22.41 -72.10
CA CYS A 19 -40.60 23.29 -71.79
C CYS A 19 -40.68 24.59 -72.65
N PRO A 20 -39.89 25.68 -72.45
CA PRO A 20 -38.61 25.77 -71.71
C PRO A 20 -38.36 27.08 -70.90
N SER A 21 -37.21 27.15 -70.19
CA SER A 21 -36.25 28.29 -70.22
C SER A 21 -35.03 27.99 -69.31
N SER A 22 -33.94 28.75 -69.42
CA SER A 22 -32.63 28.42 -68.84
C SER A 22 -31.99 29.55 -68.01
N GLY A 23 -31.22 29.18 -66.98
CA GLY A 23 -30.36 30.05 -66.16
C GLY A 23 -29.25 29.22 -65.47
N PRO A 24 -28.04 29.74 -65.22
CA PRO A 24 -26.83 28.89 -65.12
C PRO A 24 -26.15 28.85 -63.74
N GLY A 25 -25.27 27.84 -63.53
CA GLY A 25 -24.14 27.94 -62.59
C GLY A 25 -23.80 26.67 -61.78
N ASP A 26 -22.88 25.82 -62.27
CA ASP A 26 -22.37 24.67 -61.52
C ASP A 26 -21.42 25.05 -60.37
N ARG A 27 -21.53 24.36 -59.21
CA ARG A 27 -20.55 23.34 -58.74
C ARG A 27 -20.87 22.84 -57.32
N ALA A 28 -20.39 21.63 -57.01
CA ALA A 28 -20.69 20.93 -55.77
C ALA A 28 -19.62 21.14 -54.66
N PRO A 29 -20.02 21.18 -53.37
CA PRO A 29 -19.18 20.75 -52.26
C PRO A 29 -19.15 19.20 -52.20
N GLY A 30 -18.16 18.53 -51.61
CA GLY A 30 -17.11 19.02 -50.71
C GLY A 30 -17.13 18.15 -49.45
N GLY A 31 -16.19 17.22 -49.32
CA GLY A 31 -16.18 16.23 -48.22
C GLY A 31 -15.98 16.84 -46.83
N PRO A 32 -16.41 16.15 -45.75
CA PRO A 32 -16.35 16.68 -44.40
C PRO A 32 -14.91 16.93 -43.92
N ALA A 33 -14.66 18.14 -43.43
CA ALA A 33 -13.34 18.55 -42.93
C ALA A 33 -12.97 17.89 -41.60
N ALA A 34 -11.69 17.58 -41.42
CA ALA A 34 -11.17 17.11 -40.14
C ALA A 34 -11.17 18.22 -39.09
N ARG A 35 -11.57 17.91 -37.85
CA ARG A 35 -11.45 18.84 -36.71
C ARG A 35 -9.98 19.03 -36.33
N ALA A 36 -9.55 20.28 -36.25
CA ALA A 36 -8.31 20.63 -35.55
C ALA A 36 -8.42 20.32 -34.05
N GLY A 37 -7.34 19.85 -33.44
CA GLY A 37 -7.23 19.66 -31.99
C GLY A 37 -6.98 20.97 -31.25
N SER A 38 -7.42 21.05 -29.99
CA SER A 38 -7.11 22.18 -29.11
C SER A 38 -5.63 22.22 -28.73
N ALA A 39 -5.02 23.40 -28.72
CA ALA A 39 -3.69 23.61 -28.17
C ALA A 39 -3.67 23.25 -26.66
N GLY A 40 -2.60 22.59 -26.21
CA GLY A 40 -2.38 22.29 -24.79
C GLY A 40 -1.90 23.52 -24.03
N SER A 41 -2.21 23.59 -22.74
CA SER A 41 -1.73 24.64 -21.84
C SER A 41 -0.23 24.55 -21.60
N THR A 42 0.48 25.66 -21.75
CA THR A 42 1.88 25.81 -21.31
C THR A 42 1.96 25.59 -19.79
N GLY A 43 2.90 24.76 -19.33
CA GLY A 43 3.17 24.59 -17.90
C GLY A 43 3.78 25.84 -17.28
N SER A 44 3.57 26.04 -15.98
CA SER A 44 4.15 27.15 -15.22
C SER A 44 5.66 27.01 -15.04
N THR A 45 6.41 28.08 -15.27
CA THR A 45 7.84 28.19 -14.93
C THR A 45 8.02 28.05 -13.41
N GLY A 46 8.97 27.20 -12.98
CA GLY A 46 9.34 27.08 -11.57
C GLY A 46 10.05 28.33 -11.04
N SER A 47 9.98 28.57 -9.73
CA SER A 47 10.64 29.70 -9.08
C SER A 47 12.17 29.57 -9.08
N THR A 48 12.85 30.67 -9.42
CA THR A 48 14.30 30.79 -9.24
C THR A 48 14.65 30.80 -7.76
N GLY A 49 15.59 29.96 -7.33
CA GLY A 49 16.10 29.96 -5.95
C GLY A 49 16.90 31.22 -5.61
N SER A 50 16.97 31.57 -4.33
CA SER A 50 17.71 32.74 -3.84
C SER A 50 19.23 32.52 -3.89
N THR A 51 19.97 33.54 -4.34
CA THR A 51 21.43 33.49 -4.48
C THR A 51 22.11 33.66 -3.13
N GLY A 52 22.48 32.55 -2.48
CA GLY A 52 23.31 32.53 -1.28
C GLY A 52 24.79 32.86 -1.56
N SER A 53 25.55 33.20 -0.52
CA SER A 53 26.96 33.60 -0.61
C SER A 53 27.89 32.41 -0.91
N THR A 54 28.59 32.47 -2.05
CA THR A 54 29.86 31.77 -2.37
C THR A 54 30.07 30.39 -1.72
N GLY A 55 29.47 29.35 -2.31
CA GLY A 55 29.70 27.93 -1.99
C GLY A 55 29.72 27.08 -3.27
N SER A 56 30.21 25.84 -3.17
CA SER A 56 30.48 24.97 -4.34
C SER A 56 29.22 24.59 -5.14
N THR A 57 29.28 24.75 -6.46
CA THR A 57 28.21 24.41 -7.41
C THR A 57 27.84 22.92 -7.38
N GLY A 58 26.59 22.61 -7.00
CA GLY A 58 26.01 21.28 -7.14
C GLY A 58 25.67 20.92 -8.60
N SER A 59 25.52 19.64 -8.91
CA SER A 59 25.29 19.14 -10.26
C SER A 59 23.94 19.56 -10.85
N THR A 60 23.95 20.11 -12.07
CA THR A 60 22.74 20.45 -12.85
C THR A 60 21.86 19.23 -13.12
N GLY A 61 20.55 19.37 -12.91
CA GLY A 61 19.56 18.34 -13.25
C GLY A 61 19.39 18.12 -14.76
N SER A 62 18.86 16.97 -15.15
CA SER A 62 18.72 16.55 -16.55
C SER A 62 17.67 17.37 -17.33
N THR A 63 18.07 17.92 -18.48
CA THR A 63 17.18 18.57 -19.45
C THR A 63 16.12 17.60 -19.99
N GLY A 64 14.86 18.04 -20.03
CA GLY A 64 13.76 17.27 -20.63
C GLY A 64 13.86 17.11 -22.15
N SER A 65 13.20 16.10 -22.70
CA SER A 65 13.27 15.75 -24.13
C SER A 65 12.59 16.79 -25.04
N THR A 66 13.35 17.34 -25.99
CA THR A 66 12.83 18.20 -27.06
C THR A 66 11.88 17.44 -27.99
N GLY A 67 10.71 18.00 -28.27
CA GLY A 67 9.76 17.45 -29.25
C GLY A 67 10.23 17.61 -30.70
N SER A 68 9.77 16.73 -31.59
CA SER A 68 10.16 16.73 -33.01
C SER A 68 9.57 17.90 -33.79
N THR A 69 10.41 18.72 -34.42
CA THR A 69 10.02 19.73 -35.41
C THR A 69 9.70 19.08 -36.76
N GLY A 70 8.55 19.43 -37.34
CA GLY A 70 8.18 19.06 -38.71
C GLY A 70 8.59 20.15 -39.71
N SER A 71 9.12 19.75 -40.87
CA SER A 71 9.60 20.67 -41.91
C SER A 71 8.46 21.29 -42.73
N GLY A 72 8.51 22.60 -42.98
CA GLY A 72 7.60 23.33 -43.87
C GLY A 72 8.15 24.72 -44.23
N ASN A 73 7.97 25.16 -45.48
CA ASN A 73 8.69 26.32 -46.03
C ASN A 73 7.99 27.68 -45.84
N VAL A 74 8.81 28.67 -45.47
CA VAL A 74 8.87 30.07 -45.92
C VAL A 74 7.66 30.64 -46.68
N ALA A 75 7.02 31.66 -46.10
CA ALA A 75 6.50 32.85 -46.78
C ALA A 75 6.42 34.04 -45.79
N SER A 76 6.60 35.26 -46.28
CA SER A 76 6.54 36.52 -45.49
C SER A 76 5.40 37.42 -46.00
N PRO A 77 5.26 38.66 -45.52
CA PRO A 77 4.58 39.02 -44.28
C PRO A 77 3.24 39.76 -44.55
N GLY A 78 2.50 40.09 -43.48
CA GLY A 78 1.33 40.97 -43.54
C GLY A 78 1.24 41.83 -42.27
N GLU A 79 0.98 43.11 -42.45
CA GLU A 79 0.78 44.10 -41.38
C GLU A 79 -0.71 44.16 -40.99
N ASP A 80 -1.04 44.38 -39.72
CA ASP A 80 -1.87 45.55 -39.38
C ASP A 80 -1.81 45.93 -37.88
N THR A 81 -2.23 47.17 -37.66
CA THR A 81 -1.99 48.15 -36.59
C THR A 81 -2.78 47.99 -35.27
N CYS A 82 -2.46 48.91 -34.34
CA CYS A 82 -3.24 49.36 -33.17
C CYS A 82 -3.33 48.44 -31.92
N ALA A 83 -3.48 48.98 -30.69
CA ALA A 83 -3.11 50.28 -30.11
C ALA A 83 -3.28 50.19 -28.57
N GLY A 84 -2.40 50.79 -27.77
CA GLY A 84 -2.59 50.84 -26.31
C GLY A 84 -1.45 51.49 -25.52
N ARG A 85 -1.80 52.44 -24.65
CA ARG A 85 -0.96 52.99 -23.56
C ARG A 85 -1.57 52.53 -22.22
N ASP A 86 -1.02 52.70 -21.03
CA ASP A 86 -0.01 53.63 -20.51
C ASP A 86 0.91 52.94 -19.47
N ARG A 87 1.88 53.69 -18.90
CA ARG A 87 2.68 53.27 -17.73
C ARG A 87 2.27 54.06 -16.49
N GLY A 88 2.22 53.38 -15.35
CA GLY A 88 2.20 53.99 -14.00
C GLY A 88 3.08 53.14 -13.06
N PRO A 89 3.97 53.74 -12.24
CA PRO A 89 4.88 53.02 -11.36
C PRO A 89 4.31 52.79 -9.94
N GLY A 90 4.99 51.95 -9.16
CA GLY A 90 4.84 51.83 -7.71
C GLY A 90 6.06 51.16 -7.07
N ASP A 91 6.50 51.70 -5.93
CA ASP A 91 7.54 51.13 -5.05
C ASP A 91 7.01 49.84 -4.35
N GLY A 92 7.75 49.03 -3.59
CA GLY A 92 8.75 49.35 -2.55
C GLY A 92 8.05 49.95 -1.31
N THR A 93 8.28 49.53 -0.07
CA THR A 93 9.14 48.49 0.57
C THR A 93 8.35 47.91 1.78
N GLU A 94 8.79 47.06 2.72
CA GLU A 94 10.10 46.54 3.20
C GLU A 94 10.00 45.01 3.47
N ALA A 95 10.65 44.48 4.52
CA ALA A 95 10.58 43.09 5.00
C ALA A 95 10.80 43.02 6.53
N ASP A 96 10.41 41.93 7.19
CA ASP A 96 10.76 41.62 8.58
C ASP A 96 10.94 40.09 8.76
N ALA A 97 11.68 39.62 9.79
CA ALA A 97 12.31 38.30 9.77
C ALA A 97 12.47 37.54 11.10
N GLY A 98 11.98 36.28 11.12
CA GLY A 98 12.39 35.19 12.03
C GLY A 98 11.79 35.21 13.45
N PRO A 99 12.12 34.22 14.31
CA PRO A 99 12.82 32.95 14.08
C PRO A 99 11.82 31.77 13.88
N GLY A 100 12.22 30.50 13.69
CA GLY A 100 13.58 29.95 13.52
C GLY A 100 13.91 28.77 14.44
N GLU A 101 13.13 27.68 14.39
CA GLU A 101 13.44 26.40 15.05
C GLU A 101 13.67 25.28 14.01
N GLY A 102 14.54 24.32 14.32
CA GLY A 102 14.89 23.19 13.44
C GLY A 102 14.66 21.84 14.13
N PRO A 103 14.45 20.75 13.36
CA PRO A 103 14.22 19.43 13.92
C PRO A 103 15.53 18.71 14.27
N ASP A 104 15.62 18.18 15.49
CA ASP A 104 16.68 17.24 15.87
C ASP A 104 16.54 15.92 15.11
N ALA A 105 17.65 15.44 14.54
CA ALA A 105 17.72 14.19 13.80
C ALA A 105 18.46 13.12 14.63
N GLU A 106 17.73 12.37 15.46
CA GLU A 106 18.32 11.21 16.15
C GLU A 106 18.86 10.20 15.12
N THR A 107 20.15 9.87 15.28
CA THR A 107 20.86 8.97 14.38
C THR A 107 20.72 7.54 14.87
N SER A 108 20.06 6.69 14.08
CA SER A 108 19.79 5.28 14.44
C SER A 108 21.08 4.50 14.73
N PRO A 109 21.28 3.97 15.95
CA PRO A 109 22.45 3.16 16.27
C PRO A 109 22.32 1.74 15.72
N GLY A 110 23.35 1.28 15.00
CA GLY A 110 23.44 -0.10 14.52
C GLY A 110 23.83 -1.08 15.61
N GLY A 111 22.88 -1.91 16.05
CA GLY A 111 23.07 -2.91 17.10
C GLY A 111 21.99 -2.82 18.18
N GLY A 112 21.67 -3.93 18.85
CA GLY A 112 20.61 -3.97 19.87
C GLY A 112 20.96 -3.11 21.07
N THR A 113 20.21 -2.02 21.27
CA THR A 113 20.35 -1.13 22.43
C THR A 113 19.55 -1.64 23.63
N ILE A 114 20.11 -1.44 24.82
CA ILE A 114 19.37 -1.57 26.08
C ILE A 114 18.86 -0.18 26.43
N ALA A 115 17.54 -0.04 26.58
CA ALA A 115 16.91 1.18 27.05
C ALA A 115 16.35 0.92 28.46
N ALA A 116 16.82 1.68 29.44
CA ALA A 116 16.26 1.69 30.78
C ALA A 116 15.27 2.85 30.91
N SER A 117 14.02 2.54 31.27
CA SER A 117 13.07 3.53 31.80
C SER A 117 13.05 3.43 33.34
N ALA A 118 12.40 4.39 34.01
CA ALA A 118 12.48 4.55 35.46
C ALA A 118 12.08 3.28 36.27
N ASP A 119 11.21 2.44 35.72
CA ASP A 119 10.70 1.22 36.36
C ASP A 119 10.96 -0.07 35.53
N GLY A 120 11.87 -0.05 34.54
CA GLY A 120 12.17 -1.26 33.76
C GLY A 120 13.33 -1.18 32.75
N GLU A 121 14.11 -2.25 32.68
CA GLU A 121 15.13 -2.47 31.64
C GLU A 121 14.52 -3.22 30.45
N GLY A 122 14.62 -2.63 29.25
CA GLY A 122 14.19 -3.24 27.99
C GLY A 122 15.36 -3.45 27.03
N VAL A 123 15.59 -4.69 26.59
CA VAL A 123 16.46 -4.98 25.45
C VAL A 123 15.65 -4.79 24.17
N ILE A 124 16.10 -3.91 23.26
CA ILE A 124 15.49 -3.76 21.94
C ILE A 124 16.27 -4.67 20.94
N PRO A 125 15.67 -5.77 20.45
CA PRO A 125 16.35 -6.70 19.55
C PRO A 125 16.48 -6.12 18.14
N GLY A 126 17.61 -5.48 17.84
CA GLY A 126 17.96 -5.05 16.49
C GLY A 126 18.26 -6.23 15.57
N LEU A 127 17.42 -6.46 14.56
CA LEU A 127 17.62 -7.50 13.54
C LEU A 127 18.62 -7.04 12.47
N ALA A 128 19.83 -7.61 12.52
CA ALA A 128 20.89 -7.32 11.55
C ALA A 128 20.64 -8.01 10.20
N THR A 129 20.35 -7.23 9.15
CA THR A 129 20.20 -7.71 7.77
C THR A 129 21.57 -7.94 7.11
N GLY A 130 22.23 -9.05 7.46
CA GLY A 130 23.58 -9.38 6.97
C GLY A 130 23.60 -10.26 5.70
N THR A 131 23.81 -9.65 4.53
CA THR A 131 24.46 -10.35 3.39
C THR A 131 25.97 -10.35 3.61
N GLY A 132 26.58 -11.53 3.74
CA GLY A 132 27.91 -11.69 4.34
C GLY A 132 29.11 -11.71 3.37
N ALA A 133 30.15 -12.44 3.82
CA ALA A 133 31.52 -12.55 3.31
C ALA A 133 32.50 -11.46 3.83
N GLY A 134 33.41 -11.87 4.70
CA GLY A 134 34.48 -11.05 5.27
C GLY A 134 35.25 -11.85 6.32
N LEU A 135 36.41 -12.41 5.95
CA LEU A 135 37.31 -13.09 6.89
C LEU A 135 38.22 -12.05 7.56
N GLY A 136 38.25 -12.03 8.88
CA GLY A 136 39.14 -11.18 9.67
C GLY A 136 39.10 -11.60 11.14
N ALA A 137 40.21 -12.16 11.63
CA ALA A 137 40.36 -12.54 13.03
C ALA A 137 41.41 -11.64 13.68
N GLU A 138 41.00 -10.81 14.64
CA GLU A 138 41.92 -10.00 15.44
C GLU A 138 41.71 -10.26 16.94
N THR A 139 42.74 -10.77 17.58
CA THR A 139 42.83 -10.96 19.03
C THR A 139 43.48 -9.73 19.67
N GLY A 140 42.74 -8.99 20.50
CA GLY A 140 43.26 -7.81 21.21
C GLY A 140 43.04 -7.90 22.73
N ALA A 141 44.08 -8.27 23.49
CA ALA A 141 44.03 -8.32 24.95
C ALA A 141 45.05 -7.35 25.57
N SER A 142 44.61 -6.46 26.46
CA SER A 142 45.42 -5.69 27.42
C SER A 142 44.50 -4.79 28.28
N ALA A 143 44.82 -4.45 29.54
CA ALA A 143 45.72 -5.07 30.52
C ALA A 143 45.40 -4.47 31.90
N GLU A 144 45.45 -5.26 32.98
CA GLU A 144 45.22 -4.76 34.33
C GLU A 144 46.39 -3.94 34.89
N ARG A 145 46.10 -3.02 35.83
CA ARG A 145 47.06 -2.52 36.82
C ARG A 145 46.35 -2.27 38.16
N GLY A 146 46.62 -3.13 39.15
CA GLY A 146 46.03 -3.06 40.48
C GLY A 146 46.87 -2.30 41.52
N ARG A 147 46.20 -1.87 42.59
CA ARG A 147 46.77 -1.56 43.92
C ARG A 147 45.72 -1.84 45.00
N GLY A 148 46.18 -2.17 46.21
CA GLY A 148 45.41 -2.21 47.46
C GLY A 148 46.40 -2.14 48.64
N PRO A 149 46.04 -2.54 49.88
CA PRO A 149 44.71 -2.84 50.43
C PRO A 149 44.38 -2.01 51.71
N GLY A 150 43.20 -2.18 52.33
CA GLY A 150 42.95 -1.61 53.68
C GLY A 150 41.54 -1.77 54.28
N ALA A 151 41.41 -2.66 55.28
CA ALA A 151 40.51 -2.64 56.46
C ALA A 151 38.96 -2.44 56.33
N GLU A 152 38.25 -3.57 56.17
CA GLU A 152 37.09 -4.10 56.96
C GLU A 152 35.78 -3.32 57.30
N ALA A 153 34.72 -4.15 57.42
CA ALA A 153 33.39 -3.96 58.04
C ALA A 153 32.33 -3.06 57.34
N GLY A 154 31.10 -3.53 57.03
CA GLY A 154 30.58 -4.91 57.01
C GLY A 154 29.03 -5.00 57.00
N GLY A 155 28.47 -6.04 56.37
CA GLY A 155 27.08 -6.52 56.58
C GLY A 155 26.16 -6.62 55.35
N GLY A 156 25.51 -7.78 55.18
CA GLY A 156 24.34 -7.99 54.28
C GLY A 156 24.65 -8.51 52.87
N PRO A 157 24.14 -9.70 52.45
CA PRO A 157 24.43 -10.27 51.14
C PRO A 157 23.38 -9.97 50.06
N ALA A 158 23.85 -9.78 48.81
CA ALA A 158 23.06 -9.92 47.59
C ALA A 158 23.37 -11.27 46.92
N PRO A 159 22.44 -11.89 46.16
CA PRO A 159 22.67 -13.17 45.51
C PRO A 159 23.60 -13.03 44.29
N ALA A 160 24.77 -13.68 44.33
CA ALA A 160 25.71 -13.73 43.22
C ALA A 160 25.36 -14.84 42.21
N SER A 161 25.51 -14.57 40.91
CA SER A 161 25.37 -15.54 39.84
C SER A 161 26.63 -16.41 39.70
N ALA A 162 26.46 -17.73 39.74
CA ALA A 162 27.57 -18.68 39.60
C ALA A 162 27.64 -19.24 38.17
N SER A 163 28.71 -18.92 37.44
CA SER A 163 28.99 -19.44 36.10
C SER A 163 29.67 -20.81 36.14
N ALA A 164 28.88 -21.89 36.16
CA ALA A 164 29.39 -23.25 36.10
C ALA A 164 29.83 -23.62 34.66
N SER A 165 31.15 -23.76 34.43
CA SER A 165 31.68 -24.25 33.15
C SER A 165 31.68 -25.78 33.09
N ALA A 166 30.69 -26.36 32.41
CA ALA A 166 30.65 -27.79 32.11
C ALA A 166 31.25 -28.07 30.73
N ARG A 167 32.36 -28.81 30.67
CA ARG A 167 32.79 -29.47 29.43
C ARG A 167 31.95 -30.74 29.26
N ALA A 168 31.22 -30.83 28.15
CA ALA A 168 30.56 -32.06 27.72
C ALA A 168 31.32 -32.64 26.52
N GLU A 169 31.61 -33.93 26.57
CA GLU A 169 32.35 -34.63 25.53
C GLU A 169 31.45 -34.97 24.33
N GLY A 170 32.03 -35.02 23.13
CA GLY A 170 31.26 -35.25 21.91
C GLY A 170 31.00 -36.72 21.63
N THR A 171 29.73 -37.13 21.60
CA THR A 171 29.28 -38.36 20.92
C THR A 171 28.41 -37.97 19.73
N GLY A 172 28.88 -38.22 18.51
CA GLY A 172 28.15 -37.87 17.29
C GLY A 172 26.93 -38.77 17.08
N SER A 173 25.80 -38.14 16.73
CA SER A 173 24.64 -38.81 16.13
C SER A 173 24.17 -37.94 14.98
N ASP A 174 24.33 -38.43 13.75
CA ASP A 174 23.96 -37.71 12.52
C ASP A 174 22.44 -37.75 12.31
N ALA A 175 21.76 -36.86 13.01
CA ALA A 175 20.32 -36.64 12.91
C ALA A 175 20.04 -35.32 12.19
N GLY A 176 20.37 -35.28 10.89
CA GLY A 176 20.17 -34.11 10.04
C GLY A 176 18.76 -33.53 10.13
N VAL A 177 18.61 -32.37 10.75
CA VAL A 177 17.33 -31.63 10.85
C VAL A 177 16.97 -31.10 9.46
N GLY A 178 16.21 -31.92 8.72
CA GLY A 178 15.75 -31.59 7.38
C GLY A 178 14.80 -30.39 7.39
N ILE A 179 15.35 -29.18 7.21
CA ILE A 179 14.57 -27.98 6.92
C ILE A 179 13.90 -28.22 5.55
N GLY A 180 12.64 -28.63 5.59
CA GLY A 180 11.86 -28.97 4.40
C GLY A 180 11.63 -27.76 3.51
N ALA A 181 12.56 -27.51 2.58
CA ALA A 181 12.38 -26.59 1.49
C ALA A 181 11.17 -27.07 0.65
N GLY A 182 10.01 -26.47 0.88
CA GLY A 182 8.76 -26.85 0.21
C GLY A 182 8.92 -26.70 -1.30
N ALA A 183 8.92 -27.84 -2.00
CA ALA A 183 9.29 -27.94 -3.41
C ALA A 183 8.25 -27.26 -4.34
N GLY A 184 8.35 -25.95 -4.43
CA GLY A 184 7.75 -25.17 -5.50
C GLY A 184 8.59 -25.22 -6.76
N VAL A 185 7.98 -24.87 -7.89
CA VAL A 185 8.69 -24.62 -9.16
C VAL A 185 8.74 -23.12 -9.41
N ARG A 186 9.82 -22.61 -10.01
CA ARG A 186 9.95 -21.20 -10.42
C ARG A 186 8.79 -20.84 -11.35
N GLY A 187 7.78 -20.15 -10.83
CA GLY A 187 6.50 -19.97 -11.51
C GLY A 187 6.28 -18.55 -12.00
N LEU A 188 6.78 -17.55 -11.27
CA LEU A 188 6.60 -16.13 -11.59
C LEU A 188 7.92 -15.36 -11.40
N LEU A 189 8.13 -14.33 -12.22
CA LEU A 189 9.18 -13.33 -12.08
C LEU A 189 8.53 -11.96 -11.88
N VAL A 190 8.92 -11.23 -10.84
CA VAL A 190 8.53 -9.83 -10.64
C VAL A 190 9.27 -8.96 -11.66
N VAL A 191 8.53 -8.41 -12.62
CA VAL A 191 9.04 -7.47 -13.64
C VAL A 191 8.94 -6.02 -13.16
N ARG A 192 7.97 -5.75 -12.27
CA ARG A 192 7.76 -4.45 -11.60
C ARG A 192 7.06 -4.72 -10.27
N ALA A 193 7.68 -4.44 -9.14
CA ALA A 193 7.12 -4.67 -7.81
C ALA A 193 6.01 -3.68 -7.43
N GLY A 194 6.05 -2.46 -7.95
CA GLY A 194 5.13 -1.37 -7.56
C GLY A 194 5.56 -0.68 -6.26
N ALA A 195 4.67 0.15 -5.70
CA ALA A 195 4.99 0.97 -4.53
C ALA A 195 5.23 0.15 -3.24
N LEU A 196 4.45 -0.91 -3.03
CA LEU A 196 4.64 -1.89 -1.97
C LEU A 196 3.92 -3.18 -2.35
N SER A 197 4.67 -4.27 -2.53
CA SER A 197 4.11 -5.61 -2.74
C SER A 197 4.78 -6.63 -1.82
N THR A 198 3.96 -7.49 -1.20
CA THR A 198 4.41 -8.46 -0.18
C THR A 198 3.77 -9.83 -0.39
N VAL A 199 4.38 -10.87 0.17
CA VAL A 199 3.76 -12.21 0.26
C VAL A 199 2.91 -12.25 1.52
N GLN A 200 1.65 -12.68 1.40
CA GLN A 200 0.71 -12.75 2.52
C GLN A 200 -0.08 -14.06 2.50
N ASP A 201 -0.26 -14.67 3.68
CA ASP A 201 -1.26 -15.71 3.93
C ASP A 201 -2.22 -15.27 5.05
N LEU A 202 -2.76 -16.21 5.83
CA LEU A 202 -3.62 -15.92 6.98
C LEU A 202 -2.86 -15.30 8.18
N GLY A 203 -1.53 -15.21 8.09
CA GLY A 203 -0.67 -14.68 9.13
C GLY A 203 -0.29 -15.69 10.21
N ARG A 204 0.22 -15.16 11.31
CA ARG A 204 1.02 -15.81 12.34
C ARG A 204 0.37 -15.71 13.74
N PRO A 205 -0.86 -16.20 13.94
CA PRO A 205 -1.52 -16.14 15.24
C PRO A 205 -0.79 -16.99 16.29
N GLY A 206 -1.02 -16.69 17.58
CA GLY A 206 -0.51 -17.45 18.73
C GLY A 206 0.82 -16.96 19.31
N PHE A 207 1.70 -16.36 18.52
CA PHE A 207 3.06 -15.98 18.96
C PHE A 207 3.19 -14.60 19.62
N ALA A 208 2.09 -13.87 19.82
CA ALA A 208 2.11 -12.51 20.41
C ALA A 208 2.76 -12.45 21.81
N HIS A 209 2.67 -13.55 22.58
CA HIS A 209 3.32 -13.70 23.89
C HIS A 209 4.86 -13.76 23.84
N LEU A 210 5.45 -13.91 22.63
CA LEU A 210 6.89 -13.89 22.37
C LEU A 210 7.34 -12.61 21.65
N GLY A 211 6.53 -11.56 21.63
CA GLY A 211 6.86 -10.32 20.93
C GLY A 211 6.45 -10.30 19.44
N VAL A 212 5.96 -11.41 18.89
CA VAL A 212 5.80 -11.63 17.44
C VAL A 212 4.42 -11.15 16.94
N PRO A 213 4.35 -10.18 16.00
CA PRO A 213 3.09 -9.74 15.41
C PRO A 213 2.41 -10.81 14.56
N ARG A 214 1.10 -10.65 14.35
CA ARG A 214 0.29 -11.58 13.54
C ARG A 214 0.55 -11.43 12.04
N SER A 215 0.71 -10.21 11.53
CA SER A 215 0.65 -9.93 10.09
C SER A 215 -0.57 -10.59 9.41
N GLY A 216 -0.45 -10.92 8.11
CA GLY A 216 -1.51 -11.50 7.27
C GLY A 216 -1.97 -10.58 6.15
N ALA A 217 -2.75 -11.13 5.22
CA ALA A 217 -3.50 -10.33 4.25
C ALA A 217 -4.44 -9.35 4.98
N LEU A 218 -4.40 -8.08 4.59
CA LEU A 218 -5.07 -7.02 5.35
C LEU A 218 -6.59 -6.90 5.04
N ASP A 219 -6.97 -7.25 3.83
CA ASP A 219 -8.36 -7.45 3.38
C ASP A 219 -8.54 -8.95 3.15
N ALA A 220 -9.05 -9.61 4.18
CA ALA A 220 -9.18 -11.06 4.24
C ALA A 220 -10.25 -11.55 3.25
N GLY A 221 -11.31 -10.77 3.04
CA GLY A 221 -12.36 -11.07 2.06
C GLY A 221 -11.84 -11.16 0.63
N ALA A 222 -11.03 -10.19 0.20
CA ALA A 222 -10.44 -10.16 -1.13
C ALA A 222 -9.35 -11.24 -1.33
N TYR A 223 -8.47 -11.42 -0.34
CA TYR A 223 -7.48 -12.51 -0.32
C TYR A 223 -8.15 -13.89 -0.44
N ALA A 224 -9.19 -14.13 0.36
CA ALA A 224 -9.93 -15.40 0.33
C ALA A 224 -10.71 -15.59 -0.98
N LEU A 225 -11.17 -14.52 -1.65
CA LEU A 225 -11.72 -14.62 -3.01
C LEU A 225 -10.64 -15.01 -4.03
N ALA A 226 -9.47 -14.36 -4.01
CA ALA A 226 -8.40 -14.64 -4.96
C ALA A 226 -7.96 -16.11 -4.92
N ASN A 227 -7.71 -16.64 -3.72
CA ASN A 227 -7.35 -18.03 -3.53
C ASN A 227 -8.45 -19.01 -3.96
N ARG A 228 -9.73 -18.73 -3.66
CA ARG A 228 -10.86 -19.58 -4.11
C ARG A 228 -10.98 -19.62 -5.63
N LEU A 229 -10.83 -18.49 -6.32
CA LEU A 229 -10.92 -18.41 -7.80
C LEU A 229 -9.88 -19.30 -8.50
N VAL A 230 -8.66 -19.43 -7.96
CA VAL A 230 -7.63 -20.33 -8.51
C VAL A 230 -7.71 -21.77 -7.99
N GLY A 231 -8.62 -22.05 -7.05
CA GLY A 231 -8.78 -23.36 -6.39
C GLY A 231 -7.69 -23.70 -5.38
N ASN A 232 -7.16 -22.71 -4.68
CA ASN A 232 -6.20 -22.90 -3.59
C ASN A 232 -6.92 -23.18 -2.24
N PRO A 233 -6.25 -23.86 -1.28
CA PRO A 233 -6.71 -23.90 0.10
C PRO A 233 -6.67 -22.50 0.74
N ALA A 234 -7.49 -22.28 1.76
CA ALA A 234 -7.69 -20.96 2.38
C ALA A 234 -6.42 -20.32 3.00
N GLY A 235 -5.41 -21.12 3.34
CA GLY A 235 -4.11 -20.65 3.85
C GLY A 235 -2.98 -20.57 2.82
N ALA A 236 -3.28 -20.64 1.52
CA ALA A 236 -2.25 -20.50 0.49
C ALA A 236 -1.74 -19.05 0.41
N ALA A 237 -0.43 -18.86 0.35
CA ALA A 237 0.13 -17.53 0.21
C ALA A 237 -0.19 -16.93 -1.17
N ALA A 238 -0.54 -15.64 -1.17
CA ALA A 238 -0.82 -14.81 -2.34
C ALA A 238 0.01 -13.52 -2.24
N LEU A 239 -0.04 -12.67 -3.27
CA LEU A 239 0.63 -11.38 -3.26
C LEU A 239 -0.37 -10.28 -2.89
N GLU A 240 -0.07 -9.48 -1.85
CA GLU A 240 -0.76 -8.21 -1.57
C GLU A 240 0.03 -7.08 -2.23
N THR A 241 -0.61 -6.26 -3.07
CA THR A 241 0.02 -5.14 -3.76
C THR A 241 -0.75 -3.83 -3.54
N THR A 242 -0.01 -2.74 -3.25
CA THR A 242 -0.57 -1.46 -2.82
C THR A 242 -0.50 -0.40 -3.94
N LEU A 243 -1.63 0.26 -4.16
CA LEU A 243 -1.91 1.39 -5.07
C LEU A 243 -1.56 1.17 -6.55
N ASP A 244 -0.28 1.00 -6.89
CA ASP A 244 0.23 1.01 -8.26
C ASP A 244 0.35 -0.40 -8.89
N GLY A 245 -0.02 -1.43 -8.14
CA GLY A 245 -0.07 -2.82 -8.60
C GLY A 245 1.31 -3.41 -8.92
N ILE A 246 1.32 -4.58 -9.57
CA ILE A 246 2.50 -5.40 -9.81
C ILE A 246 2.53 -5.93 -11.25
N ARG A 247 3.71 -6.08 -11.86
CA ARG A 247 3.88 -6.80 -13.13
C ARG A 247 4.65 -8.10 -12.90
N LEU A 248 4.10 -9.19 -13.40
CA LEU A 248 4.61 -10.55 -13.23
C LEU A 248 4.77 -11.23 -14.59
N ARG A 249 5.92 -11.82 -14.88
CA ARG A 249 6.11 -12.71 -16.03
C ARG A 249 5.96 -14.16 -15.59
N ALA A 250 5.08 -14.91 -16.24
CA ALA A 250 4.92 -16.34 -15.99
C ALA A 250 6.14 -17.12 -16.52
N LEU A 251 6.81 -17.88 -15.66
CA LEU A 251 7.96 -18.70 -16.02
C LEU A 251 7.53 -20.10 -16.50
N ALA A 252 6.38 -20.58 -16.01
CA ALA A 252 5.67 -21.77 -16.48
C ALA A 252 4.20 -21.42 -16.80
N PRO A 253 3.45 -22.26 -17.55
CA PRO A 253 2.02 -22.04 -17.76
C PRO A 253 1.26 -22.16 -16.43
N VAL A 254 0.46 -21.15 -16.08
CA VAL A 254 -0.12 -21.03 -14.73
C VAL A 254 -1.45 -20.27 -14.74
N THR A 255 -2.35 -20.57 -13.80
CA THR A 255 -3.59 -19.81 -13.59
C THR A 255 -3.43 -18.86 -12.41
N VAL A 256 -3.84 -17.61 -12.59
CA VAL A 256 -3.84 -16.55 -11.56
C VAL A 256 -5.25 -15.97 -11.39
N ALA A 257 -5.50 -15.24 -10.31
CA ALA A 257 -6.69 -14.39 -10.16
C ALA A 257 -6.32 -13.08 -9.46
N VAL A 258 -7.00 -11.98 -9.82
CA VAL A 258 -6.78 -10.64 -9.26
C VAL A 258 -8.05 -10.13 -8.58
N THR A 259 -7.99 -9.67 -7.33
CA THR A 259 -9.14 -9.19 -6.54
C THR A 259 -8.76 -7.95 -5.69
N GLY A 260 -9.66 -7.50 -4.80
CA GLY A 260 -9.43 -6.40 -3.85
C GLY A 260 -9.82 -5.04 -4.43
N ALA A 261 -8.89 -4.10 -4.45
CA ALA A 261 -9.06 -2.84 -5.16
C ALA A 261 -9.29 -3.09 -6.67
N PRO A 262 -10.37 -2.54 -7.27
CA PRO A 262 -10.58 -2.61 -8.72
C PRO A 262 -9.43 -1.93 -9.48
N CYS A 263 -8.86 -2.63 -10.44
CA CYS A 263 -7.70 -2.18 -11.22
C CYS A 263 -7.77 -2.70 -12.66
N ALA A 264 -7.04 -2.06 -13.57
CA ALA A 264 -6.87 -2.60 -14.92
C ALA A 264 -5.94 -3.83 -14.88
N VAL A 265 -6.42 -4.98 -15.35
CA VAL A 265 -5.63 -6.20 -15.49
C VAL A 265 -5.36 -6.45 -16.98
N ARG A 266 -4.11 -6.74 -17.34
CA ARG A 266 -3.71 -7.07 -18.72
C ARG A 266 -2.84 -8.32 -18.77
N VAL A 267 -2.94 -9.06 -19.87
CA VAL A 267 -2.01 -10.15 -20.23
C VAL A 267 -1.33 -9.79 -21.54
N SER A 268 0.00 -9.62 -21.50
CA SER A 268 0.85 -9.15 -22.62
C SER A 268 0.22 -7.95 -23.35
N GLY A 269 -0.16 -6.93 -22.58
CA GLY A 269 -0.78 -5.69 -23.06
C GLY A 269 -2.29 -5.75 -23.35
N ARG A 270 -2.87 -6.92 -23.59
CA ARG A 270 -4.31 -7.10 -23.88
C ARG A 270 -5.13 -7.09 -22.59
N PRO A 271 -6.34 -6.48 -22.54
CA PRO A 271 -7.21 -6.56 -21.36
C PRO A 271 -7.53 -7.99 -20.96
N ALA A 272 -7.59 -8.24 -19.65
CA ALA A 272 -8.00 -9.50 -19.04
C ALA A 272 -8.97 -9.26 -17.88
N ALA A 273 -9.66 -10.30 -17.43
CA ALA A 273 -10.66 -10.18 -16.38
C ALA A 273 -10.04 -9.92 -15.00
N TRP A 274 -10.51 -8.89 -14.31
CA TRP A 274 -10.40 -8.74 -12.86
C TRP A 274 -11.53 -9.54 -12.19
N GLY A 275 -11.28 -10.10 -11.00
CA GLY A 275 -12.29 -10.86 -10.24
C GLY A 275 -12.59 -12.26 -10.79
N ALA A 276 -11.77 -12.78 -11.71
CA ALA A 276 -11.95 -14.10 -12.32
C ALA A 276 -10.59 -14.81 -12.53
N PRO A 277 -10.59 -16.13 -12.81
CA PRO A 277 -9.37 -16.87 -13.13
C PRO A 277 -8.85 -16.51 -14.53
N VAL A 278 -7.57 -16.23 -14.64
CA VAL A 278 -6.86 -15.88 -15.88
C VAL A 278 -5.72 -16.88 -16.09
N TRP A 279 -5.71 -17.53 -17.25
CA TRP A 279 -4.63 -18.46 -17.62
C TRP A 279 -3.50 -17.73 -18.36
N LEU A 280 -2.27 -17.93 -17.89
CA LEU A 280 -1.04 -17.40 -18.46
C LEU A 280 -0.26 -18.53 -19.14
N ARG A 281 0.27 -18.25 -20.33
CA ARG A 281 1.31 -19.08 -20.96
C ARG A 281 2.67 -18.75 -20.34
N ALA A 282 3.62 -19.68 -20.38
CA ALA A 282 5.01 -19.36 -20.12
C ALA A 282 5.48 -18.19 -21.03
N GLY A 283 6.23 -17.24 -20.47
CA GLY A 283 6.64 -16.01 -21.12
C GLY A 283 5.58 -14.89 -21.16
N ALA A 284 4.32 -15.15 -20.80
CA ALA A 284 3.29 -14.10 -20.77
C ALA A 284 3.45 -13.17 -19.56
N GLU A 285 3.15 -11.89 -19.73
CA GLU A 285 3.20 -10.90 -18.64
C GLU A 285 1.81 -10.52 -18.16
N LEU A 286 1.52 -10.77 -16.88
CA LEU A 286 0.39 -10.18 -16.17
C LEU A 286 0.80 -8.78 -15.69
N ASP A 287 0.10 -7.75 -16.14
CA ASP A 287 0.24 -6.39 -15.61
C ASP A 287 -1.01 -6.04 -14.81
N VAL A 288 -0.85 -5.94 -13.49
CA VAL A 288 -1.82 -5.38 -12.57
C VAL A 288 -1.51 -3.89 -12.46
N GLY A 289 -2.35 -3.07 -13.08
CA GLY A 289 -2.20 -1.61 -13.07
C GLY A 289 -2.66 -0.96 -11.77
N ARG A 290 -2.58 0.37 -11.72
CA ARG A 290 -3.05 1.17 -10.59
C ARG A 290 -4.53 0.91 -10.25
N ALA A 291 -4.82 0.85 -8.94
CA ALA A 291 -6.17 0.81 -8.39
C ALA A 291 -6.97 2.06 -8.77
N SER A 292 -8.17 1.90 -9.34
CA SER A 292 -9.07 3.04 -9.63
C SER A 292 -9.77 3.52 -8.35
N ALA A 293 -10.27 2.59 -7.53
CA ALA A 293 -10.77 2.79 -6.17
C ALA A 293 -10.14 1.77 -5.22
N GLY A 294 -10.14 2.02 -3.92
CA GLY A 294 -9.45 1.17 -2.92
C GLY A 294 -7.93 1.36 -2.92
N LEU A 295 -7.22 0.58 -2.10
CA LEU A 295 -5.76 0.63 -1.97
C LEU A 295 -5.05 -0.68 -2.30
N ARG A 296 -5.63 -1.84 -1.98
CA ARG A 296 -4.90 -3.12 -1.96
C ARG A 296 -5.54 -4.14 -2.90
N SER A 297 -4.80 -4.59 -3.89
CA SER A 297 -5.20 -5.69 -4.76
C SER A 297 -4.46 -6.97 -4.35
N TYR A 298 -5.09 -8.12 -4.57
CA TYR A 298 -4.47 -9.43 -4.31
C TYR A 298 -4.27 -10.18 -5.61
N VAL A 299 -3.10 -10.80 -5.77
CA VAL A 299 -2.80 -11.73 -6.87
C VAL A 299 -2.56 -13.12 -6.30
N ALA A 300 -3.55 -14.00 -6.46
CA ALA A 300 -3.37 -15.41 -6.15
C ALA A 300 -2.87 -16.17 -7.39
N VAL A 301 -2.07 -17.20 -7.16
CA VAL A 301 -1.53 -18.11 -8.18
C VAL A 301 -1.90 -19.54 -7.81
N ARG A 302 -2.33 -20.36 -8.77
CA ARG A 302 -2.75 -21.74 -8.50
C ARG A 302 -1.57 -22.58 -7.97
N GLY A 303 -1.76 -23.19 -6.81
CA GLY A 303 -0.69 -23.85 -6.02
C GLY A 303 -0.16 -22.98 -4.87
N GLY A 304 -0.47 -21.68 -4.87
CA GLY A 304 0.01 -20.70 -3.90
C GLY A 304 1.46 -20.29 -4.14
N VAL A 305 1.88 -19.18 -3.54
CA VAL A 305 3.29 -18.77 -3.51
C VAL A 305 4.04 -19.70 -2.54
N ALA A 306 5.08 -20.36 -3.04
CA ALA A 306 5.91 -21.27 -2.27
C ALA A 306 7.05 -20.52 -1.55
N GLY A 307 7.83 -21.26 -0.76
CA GLY A 307 8.93 -20.74 0.05
C GLY A 307 8.92 -21.28 1.49
N PRO A 308 9.95 -20.97 2.28
CA PRO A 308 10.01 -21.33 3.68
C PRO A 308 8.93 -20.62 4.49
N ALA A 309 8.30 -21.32 5.42
CA ALA A 309 7.44 -20.71 6.43
C ALA A 309 8.26 -20.44 7.69
N VAL A 310 8.64 -19.19 7.92
CA VAL A 310 9.03 -18.72 9.27
C VAL A 310 7.82 -18.99 10.18
N LEU A 311 8.01 -19.44 11.43
CA LEU A 311 6.96 -19.58 12.47
C LEU A 311 5.55 -19.96 11.95
N GLY A 312 5.44 -20.98 11.10
CA GLY A 312 4.17 -21.50 10.56
C GLY A 312 3.44 -20.67 9.48
N SER A 313 3.97 -19.53 9.01
CA SER A 313 3.34 -18.65 8.00
C SER A 313 4.34 -17.93 7.10
N ARG A 314 3.93 -17.68 5.84
CA ARG A 314 4.66 -16.98 4.78
C ARG A 314 4.33 -15.50 4.66
N SER A 315 3.58 -14.92 5.60
CA SER A 315 3.36 -13.47 5.63
C SER A 315 4.63 -12.68 5.92
N THR A 316 4.88 -11.66 5.10
CA THR A 316 5.82 -10.57 5.35
C THR A 316 5.25 -9.62 6.41
N ASP A 317 5.90 -9.53 7.55
CA ASP A 317 5.65 -8.53 8.59
C ASP A 317 6.57 -7.32 8.40
N LEU A 318 6.00 -6.15 8.14
CA LEU A 318 6.76 -4.91 7.92
C LEU A 318 7.24 -4.24 9.21
N LEU A 319 6.72 -4.61 10.38
CA LEU A 319 7.13 -4.06 11.67
C LEU A 319 8.33 -4.80 12.26
N SER A 320 8.35 -6.14 12.18
CA SER A 320 9.44 -6.97 12.71
C SER A 320 10.42 -7.50 11.65
N GLY A 321 10.10 -7.37 10.35
CA GLY A 321 10.91 -7.94 9.27
C GLY A 321 10.82 -9.47 9.13
N LEU A 322 9.89 -10.13 9.86
CA LEU A 322 9.70 -11.57 9.78
C LEU A 322 8.99 -12.02 8.49
N GLY A 323 9.40 -13.19 7.98
CA GLY A 323 8.83 -13.79 6.77
C GLY A 323 9.64 -13.48 5.50
N PRO A 324 9.03 -13.60 4.31
CA PRO A 324 9.67 -13.20 3.05
C PRO A 324 9.90 -11.68 3.01
N ALA A 325 10.98 -11.25 2.36
CA ALA A 325 11.23 -9.83 2.13
C ALA A 325 10.14 -9.17 1.25
N VAL A 326 10.06 -7.84 1.33
CA VAL A 326 9.28 -7.03 0.36
C VAL A 326 9.76 -7.32 -1.05
N LEU A 327 8.84 -7.46 -1.99
CA LEU A 327 9.18 -7.84 -3.36
C LEU A 327 9.92 -6.71 -4.07
N ALA A 328 10.96 -7.08 -4.82
CA ALA A 328 11.74 -6.18 -5.67
C ALA A 328 11.72 -6.64 -7.13
N ASP A 329 11.99 -5.71 -8.06
CA ASP A 329 12.17 -6.03 -9.48
C ASP A 329 13.27 -7.09 -9.65
N GLY A 330 13.01 -8.11 -10.46
CA GLY A 330 13.88 -9.28 -10.61
C GLY A 330 13.62 -10.43 -9.62
N THR A 331 12.77 -10.25 -8.60
CA THR A 331 12.45 -11.32 -7.64
C THR A 331 11.77 -12.49 -8.34
N VAL A 332 12.35 -13.69 -8.23
CA VAL A 332 11.73 -14.94 -8.69
C VAL A 332 10.90 -15.53 -7.57
N LEU A 333 9.66 -15.90 -7.87
CA LEU A 333 8.73 -16.52 -6.95
C LEU A 333 8.48 -17.97 -7.38
N ASP A 334 8.76 -18.88 -6.46
CA ASP A 334 8.35 -20.28 -6.60
C ASP A 334 6.84 -20.41 -6.33
N VAL A 335 6.21 -21.36 -7.02
CA VAL A 335 4.78 -21.65 -6.95
C VAL A 335 4.61 -23.10 -6.52
N GLY A 336 3.71 -23.34 -5.56
CA GLY A 336 3.47 -24.67 -5.00
C GLY A 336 2.79 -25.63 -6.00
N ALA A 337 2.72 -26.91 -5.63
CA ALA A 337 2.01 -27.89 -6.43
C ALA A 337 0.53 -27.50 -6.60
N ALA A 338 0.05 -27.45 -7.85
CA ALA A 338 -1.34 -27.18 -8.14
C ALA A 338 -2.25 -28.30 -7.59
N GLY A 339 -3.37 -27.93 -6.97
CA GLY A 339 -4.37 -28.88 -6.49
C GLY A 339 -5.06 -29.69 -7.61
N PRO A 340 -5.96 -30.63 -7.25
CA PRO A 340 -6.67 -31.47 -8.21
C PRO A 340 -7.53 -30.66 -9.19
N VAL A 341 -7.80 -31.28 -10.34
CA VAL A 341 -8.57 -30.74 -11.47
C VAL A 341 -9.81 -31.64 -11.67
N PRO A 342 -11.02 -31.12 -11.98
CA PRO A 342 -11.36 -29.72 -12.25
C PRO A 342 -11.12 -28.80 -11.06
N VAL A 343 -10.89 -27.51 -11.35
CA VAL A 343 -11.04 -26.47 -10.33
C VAL A 343 -12.49 -26.51 -9.89
N ALA A 344 -12.76 -26.71 -8.60
CA ALA A 344 -14.11 -26.56 -8.07
C ALA A 344 -14.56 -25.12 -8.36
N GLY A 345 -15.58 -24.96 -9.21
CA GLY A 345 -16.01 -23.65 -9.69
C GLY A 345 -16.46 -22.79 -8.52
N ALA A 346 -15.72 -21.72 -8.24
CA ALA A 346 -16.13 -20.75 -7.25
C ALA A 346 -17.17 -19.81 -7.88
N ASP A 347 -18.42 -19.89 -7.42
CA ASP A 347 -19.41 -18.85 -7.68
C ASP A 347 -18.83 -17.49 -7.26
N ALA A 348 -18.98 -16.49 -8.13
CA ALA A 348 -18.31 -15.20 -7.99
C ALA A 348 -18.90 -14.38 -6.83
N LEU A 349 -18.41 -14.65 -5.61
CA LEU A 349 -18.87 -13.96 -4.41
C LEU A 349 -18.64 -12.46 -4.53
N ARG A 350 -19.73 -11.69 -4.41
CA ARG A 350 -19.72 -10.23 -4.42
C ARG A 350 -19.10 -9.70 -3.13
N VAL A 351 -17.77 -9.59 -3.09
CA VAL A 351 -17.05 -8.80 -2.08
C VAL A 351 -17.53 -7.34 -2.19
N PRO A 352 -17.80 -6.65 -1.05
CA PRO A 352 -18.16 -5.23 -1.07
C PRO A 352 -17.13 -4.37 -1.81
N GLY A 353 -17.60 -3.27 -2.41
CA GLY A 353 -16.70 -2.27 -3.01
C GLY A 353 -15.89 -1.54 -1.93
N PRO A 354 -14.70 -1.01 -2.27
CA PRO A 354 -13.93 -0.19 -1.36
C PRO A 354 -14.69 1.08 -0.95
N PRO A 355 -14.49 1.62 0.27
CA PRO A 355 -15.15 2.85 0.71
C PRO A 355 -14.68 4.04 -0.13
N VAL A 356 -15.62 4.71 -0.81
CA VAL A 356 -15.33 5.84 -1.72
C VAL A 356 -15.53 7.19 -1.04
N ALA A 357 -16.58 7.33 -0.21
CA ALA A 357 -16.92 8.58 0.47
C ALA A 357 -16.66 8.51 2.00
N GLU A 358 -17.13 7.44 2.63
CA GLU A 358 -17.04 7.22 4.09
C GLU A 358 -16.64 5.77 4.39
N LEU A 359 -15.77 5.60 5.38
CA LEU A 359 -15.45 4.36 6.06
C LEU A 359 -16.20 4.36 7.41
N VAL A 360 -17.17 3.46 7.56
CA VAL A 360 -17.91 3.26 8.82
C VAL A 360 -17.28 2.12 9.59
N LEU A 361 -16.87 2.38 10.83
CA LEU A 361 -16.21 1.42 11.71
C LEU A 361 -17.09 1.12 12.94
N PRO A 362 -17.66 -0.09 13.07
CA PRO A 362 -18.34 -0.51 14.30
C PRO A 362 -17.29 -0.65 15.41
N LEU A 363 -17.51 0.03 16.52
CA LEU A 363 -16.57 0.18 17.62
C LEU A 363 -17.19 -0.35 18.91
N ARG A 364 -16.61 -1.43 19.45
CA ARG A 364 -16.89 -1.90 20.81
C ARG A 364 -16.03 -1.10 21.78
N LEU A 365 -16.62 -0.21 22.57
CA LEU A 365 -15.88 0.59 23.56
C LEU A 365 -15.16 -0.27 24.61
N GLY A 366 -14.02 0.21 25.09
CA GLY A 366 -13.12 -0.47 26.02
C GLY A 366 -11.90 -1.12 25.34
N PRO A 367 -10.87 -1.53 26.10
CA PRO A 367 -10.84 -1.63 27.56
C PRO A 367 -10.58 -0.31 28.31
N ARG A 368 -10.09 0.75 27.65
CA ARG A 368 -9.68 2.02 28.28
C ARG A 368 -10.58 3.21 27.90
N ALA A 369 -11.87 2.97 27.64
CA ALA A 369 -12.85 4.04 27.44
C ALA A 369 -12.99 4.96 28.67
N ASP A 370 -12.72 4.43 29.87
CA ASP A 370 -12.72 5.13 31.15
C ASP A 370 -11.51 6.05 31.39
N TRP A 371 -10.58 6.11 30.42
CA TRP A 371 -9.48 7.08 30.39
C TRP A 371 -9.83 8.38 29.68
N PHE A 372 -11.00 8.50 29.04
CA PHE A 372 -11.42 9.66 28.25
C PHE A 372 -12.63 10.36 28.86
N THR A 373 -12.80 11.66 28.57
CA THR A 373 -13.99 12.38 29.03
C THR A 373 -15.25 11.89 28.30
N ALA A 374 -16.42 11.93 28.96
CA ALA A 374 -17.68 11.48 28.36
C ALA A 374 -18.04 12.30 27.09
N ALA A 375 -17.63 13.56 27.04
CA ALA A 375 -17.68 14.41 25.86
C ALA A 375 -16.81 13.82 24.72
N SER A 376 -15.59 13.39 25.01
CA SER A 376 -14.68 12.76 24.04
C SER A 376 -15.21 11.42 23.52
N VAL A 377 -15.76 10.55 24.38
CA VAL A 377 -16.38 9.29 23.94
C VAL A 377 -17.60 9.55 23.04
N THR A 378 -18.35 10.62 23.31
CA THR A 378 -19.46 11.07 22.44
C THR A 378 -18.93 11.62 21.12
N ALA A 379 -17.90 12.47 21.15
CA ALA A 379 -17.27 13.09 19.97
C ALA A 379 -16.60 12.07 19.04
N LEU A 380 -16.08 10.95 19.58
CA LEU A 380 -15.57 9.83 18.80
C LEU A 380 -16.67 9.18 17.94
N LEU A 381 -17.87 9.01 18.51
CA LEU A 381 -19.01 8.34 17.87
C LEU A 381 -19.87 9.27 16.99
N SER A 382 -19.66 10.59 17.08
CA SER A 382 -20.27 11.61 16.20
C SER A 382 -19.27 12.28 15.23
N GLY A 383 -17.98 11.95 15.33
CA GLY A 383 -16.89 12.68 14.70
C GLY A 383 -16.74 12.43 13.19
N GLY A 384 -16.39 13.50 12.47
CA GLY A 384 -16.05 13.49 11.05
C GLY A 384 -14.54 13.41 10.80
N TYR A 385 -13.89 12.34 11.26
CA TYR A 385 -12.47 12.10 11.03
C TYR A 385 -12.17 11.87 9.54
N ARG A 386 -10.89 11.91 9.15
CA ARG A 386 -10.40 11.47 7.83
C ARG A 386 -9.24 10.49 7.97
N VAL A 387 -9.06 9.62 6.99
CA VAL A 387 -7.85 8.79 6.86
C VAL A 387 -6.65 9.68 6.56
N SER A 388 -5.63 9.63 7.39
CA SER A 388 -4.39 10.38 7.18
C SER A 388 -3.46 9.70 6.17
N PRO A 389 -2.68 10.45 5.35
CA PRO A 389 -1.64 9.87 4.48
C PRO A 389 -0.53 9.12 5.25
N ALA A 390 -0.41 9.30 6.56
CA ALA A 390 0.49 8.52 7.42
C ALA A 390 -0.02 7.09 7.76
N SER A 391 -1.14 6.65 7.16
CA SER A 391 -1.72 5.31 7.34
C SER A 391 -0.99 4.23 6.53
N ASN A 392 -0.75 3.05 7.11
CA ASN A 392 0.01 1.96 6.47
C ASN A 392 -0.59 0.57 6.77
N ARG A 393 0.24 -0.49 6.94
CA ARG A 393 -0.22 -1.84 7.35
C ARG A 393 -0.23 -2.07 8.87
N ILE A 394 0.43 -1.20 9.64
CA ILE A 394 0.49 -1.23 11.12
C ILE A 394 -0.77 -0.58 11.69
N GLY A 395 -1.21 0.56 11.13
CA GLY A 395 -2.43 1.23 11.55
C GLY A 395 -3.00 2.21 10.52
N LEU A 396 -4.32 2.38 10.56
CA LEU A 396 -5.04 3.50 9.92
C LEU A 396 -5.03 4.65 10.93
N ARG A 397 -4.36 5.75 10.58
CA ARG A 397 -4.28 6.96 11.40
C ARG A 397 -5.38 7.92 10.97
N THR A 398 -6.02 8.58 11.94
CA THR A 398 -7.02 9.62 11.63
C THR A 398 -6.44 11.03 11.73
N GLU A 399 -7.07 11.96 11.02
CA GLU A 399 -6.81 13.40 11.07
C GLU A 399 -8.11 14.20 10.94
N ALA A 400 -8.03 15.52 11.12
CA ALA A 400 -9.11 16.52 10.93
C ALA A 400 -10.39 16.35 11.79
N GLY A 401 -10.52 15.29 12.58
CA GLY A 401 -11.57 15.13 13.61
C GLY A 401 -11.16 15.68 14.98
N PRO A 402 -12.06 15.61 15.98
CA PRO A 402 -11.78 16.09 17.33
C PRO A 402 -10.73 15.20 18.03
N ALA A 403 -9.72 15.85 18.63
CA ALA A 403 -8.80 15.21 19.54
C ALA A 403 -9.54 14.80 20.83
N LEU A 404 -9.30 13.57 21.31
CA LEU A 404 -9.97 13.02 22.48
C LEU A 404 -9.22 13.39 23.76
N GLU A 405 -9.90 14.14 24.63
CA GLU A 405 -9.42 14.55 25.93
C GLU A 405 -9.41 13.37 26.92
N ARG A 406 -8.27 13.20 27.62
CA ARG A 406 -8.14 12.20 28.67
C ARG A 406 -8.75 12.69 29.98
N ALA A 407 -9.63 11.88 30.57
CA ALA A 407 -10.13 12.04 31.94
C ALA A 407 -9.10 11.58 33.00
N ARG A 408 -8.01 10.92 32.59
CA ARG A 408 -6.91 10.49 33.47
C ARG A 408 -5.55 10.87 32.90
N GLY A 409 -4.74 11.53 33.73
CA GLY A 409 -3.31 11.71 33.49
C GLY A 409 -2.50 10.47 33.92
N GLY A 410 -1.19 10.50 33.62
CA GLY A 410 -0.27 9.40 33.88
C GLY A 410 -0.08 8.47 32.68
N GLU A 411 0.89 7.58 32.81
CA GLU A 411 1.24 6.58 31.79
C GLU A 411 0.44 5.29 32.01
N LEU A 412 0.18 4.57 30.91
CA LEU A 412 -0.46 3.25 30.93
C LEU A 412 0.63 2.19 30.78
N PRO A 413 0.82 1.26 31.73
CA PRO A 413 1.71 0.12 31.55
C PRO A 413 1.40 -0.65 30.26
N SER A 414 2.42 -1.10 29.53
CA SER A 414 2.27 -1.70 28.21
C SER A 414 1.30 -2.88 28.19
N GLU A 415 0.14 -2.69 27.55
CA GLU A 415 -0.92 -3.69 27.43
C GLU A 415 -0.84 -4.46 26.12
N GLY A 416 -1.32 -5.71 26.11
CA GLY A 416 -1.39 -6.54 24.90
C GLY A 416 -2.41 -5.99 23.90
N MET A 417 -1.96 -5.74 22.67
CA MET A 417 -2.77 -5.14 21.60
C MET A 417 -3.41 -6.22 20.71
N VAL A 418 -4.54 -5.87 20.07
CA VAL A 418 -5.29 -6.74 19.16
C VAL A 418 -5.62 -6.03 17.85
N LEU A 419 -5.79 -6.81 16.79
CA LEU A 419 -6.26 -6.32 15.49
C LEU A 419 -7.59 -5.58 15.66
N GLY A 420 -7.68 -4.37 15.10
CA GLY A 420 -8.83 -3.48 15.21
C GLY A 420 -8.87 -2.62 16.49
N ALA A 421 -7.93 -2.78 17.42
CA ALA A 421 -7.84 -1.90 18.59
C ALA A 421 -7.65 -0.43 18.15
N VAL A 422 -8.48 0.46 18.68
CA VAL A 422 -8.44 1.90 18.44
C VAL A 422 -7.68 2.55 19.59
N GLN A 423 -6.39 2.77 19.37
CA GLN A 423 -5.49 3.40 20.32
C GLN A 423 -5.50 4.92 20.14
N VAL A 424 -5.30 5.68 21.23
CA VAL A 424 -5.25 7.14 21.20
C VAL A 424 -3.90 7.63 21.78
N PRO A 425 -2.96 8.10 20.94
CA PRO A 425 -1.69 8.69 21.37
C PRO A 425 -1.88 10.03 22.12
N PRO A 426 -0.79 10.72 22.52
CA PRO A 426 -0.87 12.03 23.19
C PRO A 426 -1.49 13.16 22.35
N ASP A 427 -1.57 13.01 21.02
CA ASP A 427 -2.24 13.93 20.10
C ASP A 427 -3.78 13.88 20.18
N GLY A 428 -4.34 12.88 20.88
CA GLY A 428 -5.78 12.65 20.99
C GLY A 428 -6.43 12.06 19.73
N LEU A 429 -5.67 11.72 18.68
CA LEU A 429 -6.23 11.26 17.41
C LEU A 429 -6.33 9.72 17.34
N PRO A 430 -7.51 9.15 17.06
CA PRO A 430 -7.68 7.71 16.93
C PRO A 430 -6.75 7.06 15.87
N VAL A 431 -6.08 5.99 16.26
CA VAL A 431 -5.32 5.09 15.38
C VAL A 431 -5.91 3.68 15.48
N VAL A 432 -6.44 3.16 14.37
CA VAL A 432 -7.02 1.81 14.29
C VAL A 432 -5.91 0.84 13.89
N PHE A 433 -5.59 -0.12 14.77
CA PHE A 433 -4.53 -1.09 14.52
C PHE A 433 -4.92 -2.14 13.47
N LEU A 434 -3.97 -2.44 12.59
CA LEU A 434 -4.12 -3.25 11.36
C LEU A 434 -3.21 -4.50 11.41
N ALA A 435 -3.07 -5.26 10.32
CA ALA A 435 -2.43 -6.59 10.34
C ALA A 435 -1.02 -6.62 10.97
N ASP A 436 -0.18 -5.63 10.70
CA ASP A 436 1.20 -5.54 11.23
C ASP A 436 1.25 -4.72 12.54
N HIS A 437 0.19 -4.71 13.34
CA HIS A 437 0.15 -3.97 14.61
C HIS A 437 1.21 -4.47 15.61
N PRO A 438 1.78 -3.58 16.45
CA PRO A 438 2.64 -4.02 17.55
C PRO A 438 1.86 -4.93 18.51
N VAL A 439 2.53 -5.90 19.11
CA VAL A 439 1.94 -6.83 20.08
C VAL A 439 1.55 -6.18 21.41
N THR A 440 2.17 -5.06 21.75
CA THR A 440 1.96 -4.31 23.00
C THR A 440 1.95 -2.81 22.75
N GLY A 441 1.39 -2.03 23.68
CA GLY A 441 1.46 -0.56 23.63
C GLY A 441 1.05 0.12 24.93
N GLY A 442 1.71 1.24 25.25
CA GLY A 442 1.48 2.06 26.46
C GLY A 442 0.52 3.24 26.27
N TYR A 443 -0.32 3.23 25.23
CA TYR A 443 -1.36 4.24 25.02
C TYR A 443 -2.76 3.62 25.12
N PRO A 444 -3.75 4.31 25.72
CA PRO A 444 -5.07 3.77 25.98
C PRO A 444 -5.84 3.43 24.70
N VAL A 445 -6.46 2.25 24.72
CA VAL A 445 -7.37 1.75 23.68
C VAL A 445 -8.81 2.10 24.05
N VAL A 446 -9.39 3.09 23.35
CA VAL A 446 -10.75 3.60 23.62
C VAL A 446 -11.85 2.61 23.20
N GLY A 447 -11.56 1.77 22.19
CA GLY A 447 -12.46 0.73 21.70
C GLY A 447 -11.74 -0.27 20.79
N VAL A 448 -12.43 -1.32 20.36
CA VAL A 448 -11.94 -2.30 19.37
C VAL A 448 -12.95 -2.44 18.25
N VAL A 449 -12.49 -2.30 17.01
CA VAL A 449 -13.26 -2.62 15.80
C VAL A 449 -13.24 -4.14 15.59
N PRO A 450 -14.38 -4.85 15.54
CA PRO A 450 -14.40 -6.30 15.35
C PRO A 450 -13.76 -6.74 14.03
N PRO A 451 -13.01 -7.86 14.00
CA PRO A 451 -12.53 -8.46 12.75
C PRO A 451 -13.67 -8.82 11.79
N GLY A 452 -13.51 -8.46 10.52
CA GLY A 452 -14.52 -8.69 9.47
C GLY A 452 -14.57 -7.53 8.46
N PRO A 453 -15.69 -7.39 7.72
CA PRO A 453 -15.79 -6.49 6.57
C PRO A 453 -15.45 -5.02 6.81
N ALA A 454 -15.54 -4.51 8.05
CA ALA A 454 -15.16 -3.14 8.38
C ALA A 454 -13.63 -2.93 8.42
N LEU A 455 -12.86 -3.94 8.86
CA LEU A 455 -11.40 -3.91 8.76
C LEU A 455 -10.93 -4.20 7.33
N ASP A 456 -11.62 -5.09 6.60
CA ASP A 456 -11.38 -5.25 5.15
C ASP A 456 -11.63 -3.92 4.40
N ALA A 457 -12.65 -3.15 4.79
CA ALA A 457 -12.88 -1.80 4.24
C ALA A 457 -11.79 -0.79 4.68
N ALA A 458 -11.31 -0.85 5.92
CA ALA A 458 -10.20 -0.02 6.40
C ALA A 458 -8.90 -0.29 5.62
N ALA A 459 -8.65 -1.55 5.24
CA ALA A 459 -7.55 -1.94 4.37
C ALA A 459 -7.60 -1.31 2.96
N GLN A 460 -8.79 -0.84 2.54
CA GLN A 460 -9.02 -0.22 1.24
C GLN A 460 -9.16 1.31 1.30
N ALA A 461 -9.30 1.91 2.48
CA ALA A 461 -9.60 3.33 2.62
C ALA A 461 -8.39 4.21 2.26
N ARG A 462 -8.59 5.13 1.30
CA ARG A 462 -7.55 6.08 0.84
C ARG A 462 -7.42 7.27 1.79
N PRO A 463 -6.25 7.94 1.83
CA PRO A 463 -6.12 9.24 2.49
C PRO A 463 -7.22 10.23 2.06
N GLY A 464 -7.73 11.02 3.01
CA GLY A 464 -8.82 11.97 2.81
C GLY A 464 -10.24 11.39 2.88
N VAL A 465 -10.43 10.06 2.77
CA VAL A 465 -11.73 9.39 2.97
C VAL A 465 -12.24 9.69 4.39
N ALA A 466 -13.53 10.02 4.53
CA ALA A 466 -14.11 10.28 5.85
C ALA A 466 -14.19 8.99 6.68
N VAL A 467 -13.96 9.07 7.99
CA VAL A 467 -14.01 7.95 8.92
C VAL A 467 -14.99 8.28 10.04
N ARG A 468 -15.96 7.39 10.26
CA ARG A 468 -16.95 7.52 11.33
C ARG A 468 -17.02 6.24 12.14
N PHE A 469 -16.79 6.36 13.45
CA PHE A 469 -17.02 5.27 14.39
C PHE A 469 -18.50 5.23 14.77
N VAL A 470 -19.05 4.02 14.91
CA VAL A 470 -20.43 3.79 15.36
C VAL A 470 -20.42 2.70 16.44
N PRO A 471 -21.39 2.62 17.36
CA PRO A 471 -21.48 1.49 18.28
C PRO A 471 -21.54 0.14 17.54
N ALA A 472 -20.81 -0.86 18.03
CA ALA A 472 -20.80 -2.24 17.52
C ALA A 472 -21.89 -3.14 18.14
#